data_AF-A0A7V9C7D5-F1
#
_entry.id   AF-A0A7V9C7D5-F1
#
_cell.length_a   1.000
_cell.length_b   1.000
_cell.length_c   1.000
_cell.angle_alpha   90.00
_cell.angle_beta   90.00
_cell.angle_gamma   90.00
#
_symmetry.space_group_name_H-M   'P 1'
#
loop_
_entity.id
_entity.type
_entity.pdbx_description
1 polymer ?
#
loop_
_entity_poly.entity_id
_entity_poly.type
_entity_poly.pdbx_seq_one_letter_code
_entity_poly.pdbx_strand_id
1 'polypeptide(L)'
;MTIYAISATLGSLTDDRPPIGAVPSPGVAEPYLRLRRTAYVRPRFVPVVWDVPGDYPAAHPYVRRYWIPILGPGAVADLLRLATAAQRGRSLPRPVHLEELARVGFVRETASVVLVRTSIPAVPARLRRRLPPRVQRELNAGGDVR
;
A
#
# COMPACT_ATOMS: atom_id res chain seq x y z
N MET A 1 -48.61 54.62 4.43
CA MET A 1 -47.37 54.84 5.19
C MET A 1 -46.37 55.47 4.24
N THR A 2 -46.06 56.75 4.47
CA THR A 2 -45.14 57.62 3.73
C THR A 2 -43.68 57.15 3.88
N ILE A 3 -42.82 57.35 2.87
CA ILE A 3 -41.52 58.08 2.92
C ILE A 3 -40.64 57.79 1.67
N TYR A 4 -40.46 58.87 0.89
CA TYR A 4 -39.29 59.37 0.15
C TYR A 4 -38.45 58.51 -0.82
N ALA A 5 -38.40 59.03 -2.06
CA ALA A 5 -37.31 58.92 -3.03
C ALA A 5 -36.08 59.74 -2.62
N ILE A 6 -34.86 59.24 -2.89
CA ILE A 6 -33.60 60.01 -3.04
C ILE A 6 -32.71 59.18 -3.98
N SER A 7 -32.68 59.50 -5.28
CA SER A 7 -31.77 60.42 -5.97
C SER A 7 -30.32 59.95 -6.07
N ALA A 8 -29.88 59.93 -7.34
CA ALA A 8 -28.62 60.49 -7.82
C ALA A 8 -27.34 59.65 -7.58
N THR A 9 -26.30 59.68 -8.41
CA THR A 9 -26.00 60.24 -9.74
C THR A 9 -24.51 59.92 -9.98
N LEU A 10 -24.11 59.87 -11.25
CA LEU A 10 -22.76 60.08 -11.78
C LEU A 10 -21.71 58.97 -11.59
N GLY A 11 -21.13 58.57 -12.71
CA GLY A 11 -19.87 57.84 -12.72
C GLY A 11 -19.54 57.21 -14.06
N SER A 12 -19.48 58.02 -15.12
CA SER A 12 -18.72 57.66 -16.32
C SER A 12 -17.28 57.36 -15.91
N LEU A 13 -16.78 56.17 -16.25
CA LEU A 13 -15.39 56.04 -16.65
C LEU A 13 -15.27 54.79 -17.53
N THR A 14 -15.00 55.02 -18.80
CA THR A 14 -14.38 54.05 -19.70
C THR A 14 -13.13 53.48 -19.02
N ASP A 15 -13.25 52.29 -18.44
CA ASP A 15 -12.11 51.50 -17.97
C ASP A 15 -11.78 50.50 -19.08
N ASP A 16 -10.74 50.82 -19.83
CA ASP A 16 -10.14 50.05 -20.93
C ASP A 16 -9.40 48.83 -20.36
N ARG A 17 -10.11 48.01 -19.57
CA ARG A 17 -9.54 46.89 -18.84
C ARG A 17 -10.11 45.58 -19.38
N PRO A 18 -9.25 44.65 -19.84
CA PRO A 18 -9.71 43.35 -20.28
C PRO A 18 -10.46 42.69 -19.11
N PRO A 19 -11.55 41.93 -19.36
CA PRO A 19 -12.33 41.32 -18.29
C PRO A 19 -11.40 40.40 -17.50
N ILE A 20 -11.03 40.83 -16.29
CA ILE A 20 -10.41 39.95 -15.31
C ILE A 20 -11.50 38.94 -14.96
N GLY A 21 -11.37 37.75 -15.55
CA GLY A 21 -12.28 36.64 -15.36
C GLY A 21 -12.62 36.51 -13.88
N ALA A 22 -13.92 36.42 -13.61
CA ALA A 22 -14.49 36.18 -12.31
C ALA A 22 -13.61 35.17 -11.53
N VAL A 23 -13.11 35.59 -10.38
CA VAL A 23 -12.48 34.68 -9.43
C VAL A 23 -13.58 33.73 -8.96
N PRO A 24 -13.53 32.41 -9.24
CA PRO A 24 -14.50 31.50 -8.68
C PRO A 24 -14.31 31.47 -7.15
N SER A 25 -15.41 31.61 -6.43
CA SER A 25 -15.46 31.61 -4.97
C SER A 25 -14.72 30.39 -4.37
N PRO A 26 -13.90 30.58 -3.33
CA PRO A 26 -13.27 29.47 -2.62
C PRO A 26 -14.35 28.77 -1.79
N GLY A 27 -14.87 27.66 -2.28
CA GLY A 27 -15.86 26.91 -1.50
C GLY A 27 -16.52 25.71 -2.17
N VAL A 28 -16.45 25.56 -3.50
CA VAL A 28 -17.02 24.39 -4.16
C VAL A 28 -16.08 23.97 -5.29
N ALA A 29 -15.08 23.17 -4.97
CA ALA A 29 -14.31 22.45 -5.98
C ALA A 29 -15.19 21.31 -6.51
N GLU A 30 -15.71 21.50 -7.73
CA GLU A 30 -16.26 20.43 -8.55
C GLU A 30 -15.27 19.25 -8.61
N PRO A 31 -15.68 18.03 -8.22
CA PRO A 31 -14.76 16.90 -8.10
C PRO A 31 -14.72 16.11 -9.40
N TYR A 32 -14.46 16.75 -10.54
CA TYR A 32 -14.32 16.01 -11.79
C TYR A 32 -13.08 16.48 -12.55
N LEU A 33 -12.11 15.57 -12.63
CA LEU A 33 -10.96 15.59 -13.55
C LEU A 33 -9.69 16.33 -13.11
N ARG A 34 -9.07 15.86 -12.01
CA ARG A 34 -7.59 15.70 -11.97
C ARG A 34 -7.17 14.37 -11.34
N LEU A 35 -7.73 13.27 -11.83
CA LEU A 35 -7.05 11.98 -11.69
C LEU A 35 -5.82 12.03 -12.60
N ARG A 36 -4.61 12.09 -12.00
CA ARG A 36 -3.35 11.95 -12.74
C ARG A 36 -3.43 10.70 -13.62
N ARG A 37 -3.02 10.83 -14.89
CA ARG A 37 -2.97 9.80 -15.94
C ARG A 37 -2.09 8.57 -15.61
N THR A 38 -1.65 8.42 -14.37
CA THR A 38 -0.83 7.32 -13.84
C THR A 38 -1.49 6.57 -12.69
N ALA A 39 -2.76 6.86 -12.37
CA ALA A 39 -3.53 6.10 -11.39
C ALA A 39 -3.94 4.73 -11.98
N TYR A 40 -2.99 3.81 -12.10
CA TYR A 40 -3.30 2.41 -12.36
C TYR A 40 -4.06 1.86 -11.15
N VAL A 41 -5.36 1.63 -11.31
CA VAL A 41 -6.20 0.99 -10.29
C VAL A 41 -5.68 -0.44 -10.14
N ARG A 42 -4.93 -0.69 -9.06
CA ARG A 42 -4.40 -2.02 -8.82
C ARG A 42 -5.57 -2.98 -8.61
N PRO A 43 -5.67 -4.07 -9.39
CA PRO A 43 -6.72 -5.06 -9.21
C PRO A 43 -6.71 -5.54 -7.76
N ARG A 44 -7.89 -5.53 -7.14
CA ARG A 44 -8.09 -6.03 -5.78
C ARG A 44 -8.25 -7.54 -5.84
N PHE A 45 -7.65 -8.24 -4.90
CA PHE A 45 -7.85 -9.67 -4.74
C PHE A 45 -8.13 -10.00 -3.28
N VAL A 46 -8.83 -11.13 -3.11
CA VAL A 46 -9.03 -11.74 -1.80
C VAL A 46 -7.92 -12.76 -1.63
N PRO A 47 -6.93 -12.51 -0.75
CA PRO A 47 -5.94 -13.52 -0.42
C PRO A 47 -6.62 -14.64 0.36
N VAL A 48 -6.24 -15.88 0.07
CA VAL A 48 -6.75 -17.08 0.74
C VAL A 48 -5.60 -17.71 1.51
N VAL A 49 -5.88 -18.22 2.72
CA VAL A 49 -4.88 -18.90 3.53
C VAL A 49 -4.43 -20.16 2.81
N TRP A 50 -3.13 -20.26 2.56
CA TRP A 50 -2.51 -21.47 2.08
C TRP A 50 -1.99 -22.27 3.28
N ASP A 51 -2.77 -23.27 3.67
CA ASP A 51 -2.46 -24.11 4.82
C ASP A 51 -1.37 -25.12 4.46
N VAL A 52 -0.12 -24.67 4.57
CA VAL A 52 1.07 -25.49 4.36
C VAL A 52 1.86 -25.46 5.66
N PRO A 53 2.36 -26.62 6.15
CA PRO A 53 3.19 -26.65 7.34
C PRO A 53 4.39 -25.72 7.17
N GLY A 54 4.69 -24.98 8.24
CA GLY A 54 5.80 -24.06 8.36
C GLY A 54 6.19 -23.92 9.82
N ASP A 55 7.36 -23.35 10.06
CA ASP A 55 7.97 -23.34 11.39
C ASP A 55 7.53 -22.13 12.23
N TYR A 56 7.23 -21.00 11.58
CA TYR A 56 6.92 -19.75 12.26
C TYR A 56 5.66 -19.08 11.70
N PRO A 57 4.76 -18.52 12.54
CA PRO A 57 3.65 -17.73 12.02
C PRO A 57 4.17 -16.49 11.28
N ALA A 58 3.46 -16.02 10.26
CA ALA A 58 3.91 -14.88 9.44
C ALA A 58 4.24 -13.63 10.27
N ALA A 59 3.48 -13.37 11.34
CA ALA A 59 3.70 -12.24 12.25
C ALA A 59 4.88 -12.42 13.23
N HIS A 60 5.54 -13.59 13.24
CA HIS A 60 6.61 -13.89 14.18
C HIS A 60 7.82 -12.95 14.00
N PRO A 61 8.48 -12.49 15.09
CA PRO A 61 9.68 -11.65 15.00
C PRO A 61 10.79 -12.26 14.14
N TYR A 62 10.89 -13.59 14.11
CA TYR A 62 11.79 -14.34 13.22
C TYR A 62 11.66 -13.91 11.76
N VAL A 63 10.44 -13.73 11.26
CA VAL A 63 10.19 -13.39 9.86
C VAL A 63 10.82 -12.05 9.52
N ARG A 64 10.61 -11.04 10.37
CA ARG A 64 11.23 -9.73 10.17
C ARG A 64 12.76 -9.80 10.32
N ARG A 65 13.28 -10.50 11.33
CA ARG A 65 14.72 -10.56 11.61
C ARG A 65 15.51 -11.21 10.47
N TYR A 66 15.03 -12.35 9.96
CA TYR A 66 15.81 -13.20 9.05
C TYR A 66 15.36 -13.12 7.60
N TRP A 67 14.11 -12.77 7.30
CA TRP A 67 13.66 -12.64 5.91
C TRP A 67 13.81 -11.21 5.35
N ILE A 68 13.86 -10.16 6.18
CA ILE A 68 14.15 -8.78 5.69
C ILE A 68 15.50 -8.70 4.98
N PRO A 69 16.60 -9.27 5.49
CA PRO A 69 17.87 -9.21 4.78
C PRO A 69 17.90 -10.03 3.47
N ILE A 70 16.94 -10.93 3.26
CA ILE A 70 16.86 -11.80 2.07
C ILE A 70 15.97 -11.20 0.99
N LEU A 71 14.80 -10.68 1.37
CA LEU A 71 13.76 -10.18 0.46
C LEU A 71 13.62 -8.66 0.48
N GLY A 72 14.25 -8.00 1.45
CA GLY A 72 14.05 -6.61 1.73
C GLY A 72 12.81 -6.32 2.60
N PRO A 73 12.75 -5.12 3.18
CA PRO A 73 11.68 -4.72 4.09
C PRO A 73 10.32 -4.57 3.38
N GLY A 74 10.30 -4.15 2.11
CA GLY A 74 9.09 -3.96 1.33
C GLY A 74 8.36 -5.28 1.06
N ALA A 75 9.09 -6.30 0.62
CA ALA A 75 8.53 -7.63 0.37
C ALA A 75 8.00 -8.29 1.64
N VAL A 76 8.73 -8.17 2.77
CA VAL A 76 8.25 -8.68 4.06
C VAL A 76 7.01 -7.92 4.53
N ALA A 77 6.93 -6.60 4.35
CA ALA A 77 5.74 -5.83 4.69
C ALA A 77 4.52 -6.28 3.85
N ASP A 78 4.73 -6.51 2.56
CA ASP A 78 3.70 -7.05 1.65
C ASP A 78 3.25 -8.46 2.09
N LEU A 79 4.18 -9.34 2.48
CA LEU A 79 3.86 -10.66 3.04
C LEU A 79 2.99 -10.57 4.31
N LEU A 80 3.36 -9.71 5.26
CA LEU A 80 2.60 -9.53 6.49
C LEU A 80 1.19 -9.00 6.24
N ARG A 81 1.05 -8.04 5.31
CA ARG A 81 -0.23 -7.49 4.89
C ARG A 81 -1.11 -8.56 4.25
N LEU A 82 -0.53 -9.36 3.35
CA LEU A 82 -1.18 -10.49 2.70
C LEU A 82 -1.65 -11.54 3.71
N ALA A 83 -0.78 -11.96 4.63
CA ALA A 83 -1.12 -12.96 5.63
C ALA A 83 -2.22 -12.47 6.59
N THR A 84 -2.14 -11.21 7.04
CA THR A 84 -3.17 -10.60 7.89
C THR A 84 -4.51 -10.50 7.16
N ALA A 85 -4.49 -10.12 5.89
CA ALA A 85 -5.68 -10.00 5.08
C ALA A 85 -6.29 -11.37 4.73
N ALA A 86 -5.46 -12.40 4.51
CA ALA A 86 -5.91 -13.78 4.31
C ALA A 86 -6.62 -14.31 5.55
N GLN A 87 -6.03 -14.10 6.73
CA GLN A 87 -6.63 -14.49 8.01
C GLN A 87 -7.95 -13.76 8.29
N ARG A 88 -8.07 -12.49 7.87
CA ARG A 88 -9.26 -11.66 8.09
C ARG A 88 -10.28 -11.71 6.94
N GLY A 89 -10.00 -12.45 5.87
CA GLY A 89 -10.83 -12.47 4.66
C GLY A 89 -11.00 -11.09 3.99
N ARG A 90 -9.99 -10.21 4.07
CA ARG A 90 -10.07 -8.84 3.54
C ARG A 90 -9.46 -8.75 2.15
N SER A 91 -10.16 -8.06 1.24
CA SER A 91 -9.60 -7.70 -0.06
C SER A 91 -8.52 -6.62 0.08
N LEU A 92 -7.40 -6.78 -0.62
CA LEU A 92 -6.33 -5.78 -0.68
C LEU A 92 -5.91 -5.48 -2.13
N PRO A 93 -5.35 -4.29 -2.40
CA PRO A 93 -4.76 -3.99 -3.71
C PRO A 93 -3.52 -4.85 -3.96
N ARG A 94 -3.22 -5.13 -5.23
CA ARG A 94 -2.03 -5.92 -5.61
C ARG A 94 -0.72 -5.37 -4.99
N PRO A 95 -0.05 -6.14 -4.11
CA PRO A 95 1.24 -5.78 -3.55
C PRO A 95 2.30 -5.61 -4.63
N VAL A 96 3.32 -4.80 -4.35
CA VAL A 96 4.39 -4.50 -5.31
C VAL A 96 5.30 -5.73 -5.47
N HIS A 97 5.57 -6.43 -4.36
CA HIS A 97 6.55 -7.52 -4.32
C HIS A 97 5.93 -8.91 -4.48
N LEU A 98 4.76 -9.01 -5.12
CA LEU A 98 4.03 -10.28 -5.23
C LEU A 98 4.82 -11.35 -5.99
N GLU A 99 5.51 -10.97 -7.07
CA GLU A 99 6.34 -11.91 -7.84
C GLU A 99 7.53 -12.44 -7.02
N GLU A 100 8.14 -11.58 -6.21
CA GLU A 100 9.26 -11.96 -5.34
C GLU A 100 8.81 -12.95 -4.26
N LEU A 101 7.65 -12.70 -3.66
CA LEU A 101 7.02 -13.62 -2.71
C LEU A 101 6.61 -14.95 -3.37
N ALA A 102 6.22 -14.93 -4.64
CA ALA A 102 5.89 -16.14 -5.40
C ALA A 102 7.14 -16.97 -5.72
N ARG A 103 8.25 -16.32 -6.12
CA ARG A 103 9.54 -17.00 -6.39
C ARG A 103 10.09 -17.74 -5.18
N VAL A 104 9.87 -17.19 -3.99
CA VAL A 104 10.32 -17.77 -2.71
C VAL A 104 9.34 -18.83 -2.19
N GLY A 105 8.15 -18.93 -2.80
CA GLY A 105 7.13 -19.91 -2.44
C GLY A 105 6.28 -19.53 -1.23
N PHE A 106 6.22 -18.24 -0.87
CA PHE A 106 5.30 -17.74 0.15
C PHE A 106 3.90 -17.46 -0.37
N VAL A 107 3.83 -17.15 -1.66
CA VAL A 107 2.58 -16.85 -2.34
C VAL A 107 2.47 -17.77 -3.56
N ARG A 108 1.26 -18.23 -3.86
CA ARG A 108 0.94 -18.88 -5.12
C ARG A 108 -0.20 -18.13 -5.77
N GLU A 109 0.10 -17.49 -6.89
CA GLU A 109 -0.93 -16.85 -7.71
C GLU A 109 -1.63 -17.93 -8.55
N THR A 110 -2.95 -17.95 -8.47
CA THR A 110 -3.83 -18.75 -9.34
C THR A 110 -4.70 -17.77 -10.13
N ALA A 111 -5.32 -18.22 -11.23
CA ALA A 111 -6.10 -17.36 -12.13
C ALA A 111 -7.17 -16.48 -11.45
N SER A 112 -7.69 -16.90 -10.30
CA SER A 112 -8.76 -16.20 -9.57
C SER A 112 -8.44 -15.85 -8.11
N VAL A 113 -7.38 -16.42 -7.53
CA VAL A 113 -7.07 -16.29 -6.10
C VAL A 113 -5.57 -16.23 -5.84
N VAL A 114 -5.20 -15.50 -4.79
CA VAL A 114 -3.82 -15.42 -4.30
C VAL A 114 -3.74 -16.26 -3.01
N LEU A 115 -3.08 -17.41 -3.08
CA LEU A 115 -2.85 -18.28 -1.94
C LEU A 115 -1.62 -17.77 -1.17
N VAL A 116 -1.77 -17.49 0.11
CA VAL A 116 -0.71 -16.90 0.95
C VAL A 116 -0.40 -17.83 2.11
N ARG A 117 0.87 -18.21 2.27
CA ARG A 117 1.31 -18.99 3.43
C ARG A 117 1.25 -18.12 4.69
N THR A 118 0.45 -18.55 5.66
CA THR A 118 0.39 -17.93 6.99
C THR A 118 1.42 -18.53 7.94
N SER A 119 1.90 -19.75 7.64
CA SER A 119 3.05 -20.38 8.29
C SER A 119 4.27 -20.34 7.37
N ILE A 120 5.31 -19.67 7.84
CA ILE A 120 6.53 -19.35 7.11
C ILE A 120 7.62 -20.35 7.50
N PRO A 121 8.20 -21.08 6.54
CA PRO A 121 9.33 -21.96 6.81
C PRO A 121 10.55 -21.20 7.32
N ALA A 122 11.38 -21.89 8.11
CA ALA A 122 12.69 -21.42 8.51
C ALA A 122 13.55 -21.12 7.26
N VAL A 123 14.49 -20.18 7.41
CA VAL A 123 15.38 -19.79 6.32
C VAL A 123 16.19 -21.01 5.86
N PRO A 124 16.03 -21.45 4.59
CA PRO A 124 16.72 -22.62 4.08
C PRO A 124 18.23 -22.35 4.02
N ALA A 125 19.04 -23.39 4.27
CA ALA A 125 20.50 -23.28 4.36
C ALA A 125 21.14 -22.55 3.16
N ARG A 126 20.56 -22.70 1.97
CA ARG A 126 21.00 -22.02 0.73
C ARG A 126 20.89 -20.51 0.80
N LEU A 127 19.84 -19.99 1.44
CA LEU A 127 19.61 -18.55 1.60
C LEU A 127 20.37 -17.98 2.80
N ARG A 128 20.75 -18.81 3.78
CA ARG A 128 21.55 -18.36 4.94
C ARG A 128 22.86 -17.71 4.52
N ARG A 129 23.50 -18.20 3.45
CA ARG A 129 24.75 -17.62 2.92
C ARG A 129 24.60 -16.17 2.44
N ARG A 130 23.38 -15.72 2.13
CA ARG A 130 23.08 -14.33 1.73
C ARG A 130 22.89 -13.38 2.91
N LEU A 131 22.72 -13.90 4.12
CA LEU A 131 22.55 -13.09 5.31
C LEU A 131 23.87 -12.42 5.73
N PRO A 132 23.84 -11.28 6.41
CA PRO A 132 25.04 -10.72 7.03
C PRO A 132 25.68 -11.70 8.02
N PRO A 133 27.03 -11.76 8.16
CA PRO A 133 27.72 -12.72 9.02
C PRO A 133 27.26 -12.74 10.48
N ARG A 134 26.83 -11.59 11.01
CA ARG A 134 26.26 -11.48 12.36
C ARG A 134 24.93 -12.23 12.48
N VAL A 135 24.02 -12.00 11.52
CA VAL A 135 22.70 -12.64 11.47
C VAL A 135 22.82 -14.14 11.19
N GLN A 136 23.80 -14.56 10.38
CA GLN A 136 24.11 -15.98 10.19
C GLN A 136 24.49 -16.66 11.50
N ARG A 137 25.36 -16.02 12.32
CA ARG A 137 25.75 -16.56 13.62
C ARG A 137 24.56 -16.67 14.57
N GLU A 138 23.73 -15.64 14.66
CA GLU A 138 22.49 -15.64 15.47
C GLU A 138 21.56 -16.79 15.03
N LEU A 139 21.35 -16.96 13.73
CA LEU A 139 20.50 -18.03 13.19
C LEU A 139 21.07 -19.43 13.48
N ASN A 140 22.40 -19.60 13.35
CA ASN A 140 23.08 -20.88 13.59
C ASN A 140 23.22 -21.22 15.08
N ALA A 141 23.25 -20.22 15.96
CA ALA A 141 23.30 -20.39 17.42
C ALA A 141 21.96 -20.82 18.05
N GLY A 142 20.99 -21.21 17.22
CA GLY A 142 19.63 -21.53 17.66
C GLY A 142 18.79 -20.28 17.85
N GLY A 143 18.76 -19.41 16.84
CA GLY A 143 18.03 -18.14 16.79
C GLY A 143 16.50 -18.26 16.85
N ASP A 144 16.01 -19.12 17.74
CA ASP A 144 14.65 -19.27 18.21
C ASP A 144 14.42 -18.17 19.25
N VAL A 145 13.99 -17.01 18.76
CA VAL A 145 13.31 -16.04 19.62
C VAL A 145 11.96 -16.68 19.95
N ARG A 146 11.94 -17.56 20.95
CA ARG A 146 10.71 -18.15 21.51
C ARG A 146 9.81 -17.07 22.11
#